data_AF-A0A2M7TI12-F1
#
_entry.id   AF-A0A2M7TI12-F1
#
_cell.length_a   1.000
_cell.length_b   1.000
_cell.length_c   1.000
_cell.angle_alpha   90.00
_cell.angle_beta   90.00
_cell.angle_gamma   90.00
#
_symmetry.space_group_name_H-M   'P 1'
#
loop_
_entity.id
_entity.type
_entity.pdbx_description
1 polymer ?
#
loop_
_entity_poly.entity_id
_entity_poly.type
_entity_poly.pdbx_seq_one_letter_code
_entity_poly.pdbx_strand_id
1 'polypeptide(L)'
;MSKLGKNESKTEIIARDHFRKYFDDIVFEEKKSDNPRIAKLLSAASKSGAGQGYPEFIIQYKNNPDLLIVIECKADIIKHESKGHNQPKDYAVDGALLYSSYLAREFDVISIGISGENERELKVSHFLQLKGNKRAIEKFSSKLLPVGDYLSGYIKSPEKFRQDYDKLLSFSKELNDKLHGYKILESDRSVLIGCILIALENSAFLKSYKDYSRAEDLAKFLADTAELQFKNSGIQEQKLKVVKSSFEFIKTDRSLSTVSGVLREIITDINDNINSFIRTHKYFDVLGQLYIEFLRYANSDKGLGIVLTPPHITEFMAELAEVNKNSVVYDNCAGTGGFLISAMKLMIEDAKDDQEKINNIKQHQIVGTEYQSKIFTLTCSNMFIHQDGKTSILNGDCFDPEIIKKVK
;
A
#
# COMPACT_ATOMS: atom_id res chain seq x y z
N MET A 1 -15.29 30.82 47.00
CA MET A 1 -15.63 30.24 45.69
C MET A 1 -15.51 28.73 45.80
N SER A 2 -16.63 28.00 45.71
CA SER A 2 -16.59 26.54 45.74
C SER A 2 -15.77 26.04 44.55
N LYS A 3 -14.82 25.13 44.80
CA LYS A 3 -14.21 24.34 43.73
C LYS A 3 -15.35 23.50 43.16
N LEU A 4 -15.96 23.91 42.05
CA LEU A 4 -16.77 22.99 41.26
C LEU A 4 -15.88 21.78 40.96
N GLY A 5 -16.36 20.57 41.30
CA GLY A 5 -15.65 19.33 40.98
C GLY A 5 -15.47 19.19 39.48
N LYS A 6 -14.30 18.73 39.05
CA LYS A 6 -14.03 18.47 37.63
C LYS A 6 -14.94 17.36 37.11
N ASN A 7 -15.51 17.54 35.91
CA ASN A 7 -16.46 16.61 35.30
C ASN A 7 -15.92 16.01 33.99
N GLU A 8 -15.53 14.74 34.03
CA GLU A 8 -14.98 14.01 32.86
C GLU A 8 -15.97 13.92 31.69
N SER A 9 -17.27 13.91 31.98
CA SER A 9 -18.33 13.90 30.97
C SER A 9 -18.25 15.11 30.02
N LYS A 10 -17.72 16.27 30.47
CA LYS A 10 -17.51 17.42 29.59
C LYS A 10 -16.40 17.16 28.57
N THR A 11 -15.31 16.53 29.00
CA THR A 11 -14.23 16.09 28.12
C THR A 11 -14.74 15.07 27.10
N GLU A 12 -15.54 14.11 27.55
CA GLU A 12 -16.17 13.12 26.67
C GLU A 12 -17.12 13.76 25.64
N ILE A 13 -17.87 14.80 26.03
CA ILE A 13 -18.75 15.56 25.10
C ILE A 13 -17.93 16.22 23.99
N ILE A 14 -16.81 16.87 24.33
CA ILE A 14 -15.91 17.51 23.35
C ILE A 14 -15.41 16.46 22.34
N ALA A 15 -14.91 15.33 22.82
CA ALA A 15 -14.43 14.25 21.95
C ALA A 15 -15.56 13.69 21.07
N ARG A 16 -16.72 13.40 21.66
CA ARG A 16 -17.89 12.86 20.96
C ARG A 16 -18.38 13.80 19.86
N ASP A 17 -18.54 15.08 20.16
CA ASP A 17 -19.03 16.07 19.20
C ASP A 17 -18.02 16.30 18.06
N HIS A 18 -16.71 16.18 18.34
CA HIS A 18 -15.69 16.21 17.30
C HIS A 18 -15.80 15.03 16.33
N PHE A 19 -16.08 13.80 16.79
CA PHE A 19 -16.15 12.63 15.90
C PHE A 19 -17.53 12.38 15.29
N ARG A 20 -18.61 12.91 15.89
CA ARG A 20 -19.99 12.80 15.39
C ARG A 20 -20.18 13.22 13.94
N LYS A 21 -19.47 14.25 13.49
CA LYS A 21 -19.51 14.75 12.11
C LYS A 21 -18.94 13.76 11.07
N TYR A 22 -18.38 12.62 11.48
CA TYR A 22 -17.76 11.63 10.59
C TYR A 22 -18.40 10.24 10.63
N PHE A 23 -19.60 10.09 11.23
CA PHE A 23 -20.27 8.78 11.39
C PHE A 23 -20.58 8.05 10.08
N ASP A 24 -20.59 8.75 8.96
CA ASP A 24 -20.72 8.12 7.64
C ASP A 24 -19.46 7.32 7.26
N ASP A 25 -18.28 7.72 7.73
CA ASP A 25 -16.99 7.10 7.39
C ASP A 25 -16.51 6.07 8.44
N ILE A 26 -17.01 6.18 9.68
CA ILE A 26 -16.55 5.40 10.83
C ILE A 26 -17.69 4.66 11.52
N VAL A 27 -17.34 3.54 12.14
CA VAL A 27 -18.13 2.93 13.22
C VAL A 27 -17.64 3.56 14.52
N PHE A 28 -18.53 4.18 15.29
CA PHE A 28 -18.22 4.87 16.54
C PHE A 28 -18.96 4.20 17.69
N GLU A 29 -18.23 3.67 18.67
CA GLU A 29 -18.77 2.89 19.77
C GLU A 29 -18.27 3.43 21.12
N GLU A 30 -19.10 3.34 22.17
CA GLU A 30 -18.77 3.83 23.52
C GLU A 30 -18.61 2.66 24.49
N LYS A 31 -17.51 2.62 25.24
CA LYS A 31 -17.19 1.63 26.30
C LYS A 31 -17.02 0.17 25.82
N LYS A 32 -17.86 -0.34 24.94
CA LYS A 32 -17.82 -1.72 24.40
C LYS A 32 -17.87 -1.67 22.88
N SER A 33 -17.39 -2.73 22.25
CA SER A 33 -17.48 -2.92 20.81
C SER A 33 -18.35 -4.14 20.49
N ASP A 34 -19.18 -4.02 19.47
CA ASP A 34 -19.98 -5.10 18.89
C ASP A 34 -19.12 -5.98 17.96
N ASN A 35 -17.92 -5.52 17.57
CA ASN A 35 -16.97 -6.32 16.82
C ASN A 35 -16.36 -7.42 17.73
N PRO A 36 -16.60 -8.72 17.45
CA PRO A 36 -16.14 -9.80 18.34
C PRO A 36 -14.63 -9.85 18.53
N ARG A 37 -13.84 -9.43 17.53
CA ARG A 37 -12.37 -9.39 17.62
C ARG A 37 -11.93 -8.31 18.60
N ILE A 38 -12.50 -7.11 18.50
CA ILE A 38 -12.21 -5.99 19.41
C ILE A 38 -12.66 -6.34 20.83
N ALA A 39 -13.90 -6.83 21.00
CA ALA A 39 -14.44 -7.23 22.29
C ALA A 39 -13.57 -8.29 22.99
N LYS A 40 -13.10 -9.30 22.23
CA LYS A 40 -12.21 -10.35 22.74
C LYS A 40 -10.88 -9.77 23.23
N LEU A 41 -10.26 -8.86 22.49
CA LEU A 41 -8.99 -8.24 22.89
C LEU A 41 -9.14 -7.37 24.13
N LEU A 42 -10.25 -6.64 24.25
CA LEU A 42 -10.53 -5.79 25.41
C LEU A 42 -10.98 -6.58 26.66
N SER A 43 -11.39 -7.84 26.52
CA SER A 43 -11.84 -8.68 27.65
C SER A 43 -10.81 -8.84 28.77
N ALA A 44 -9.52 -8.62 28.48
CA ALA A 44 -8.42 -8.70 29.43
C ALA A 44 -7.71 -7.35 29.67
N ALA A 45 -8.28 -6.23 29.20
CA ALA A 45 -7.64 -4.91 29.17
C ALA A 45 -8.05 -3.97 30.32
N SER A 46 -8.36 -4.51 31.51
CA SER A 46 -8.76 -3.69 32.66
C SER A 46 -7.66 -2.78 33.18
N LYS A 47 -8.00 -1.49 33.40
CA LYS A 47 -7.13 -0.49 34.06
C LYS A 47 -6.79 -0.82 35.52
N SER A 48 -7.57 -1.71 36.15
CA SER A 48 -7.35 -2.14 37.53
C SER A 48 -6.60 -3.48 37.63
N GLY A 49 -6.10 -4.01 36.51
CA GLY A 49 -5.27 -5.21 36.45
C GLY A 49 -6.00 -6.52 36.17
N ALA A 50 -7.31 -6.63 36.46
CA ALA A 50 -8.10 -7.81 36.15
C ALA A 50 -9.47 -7.44 35.54
N GLY A 51 -9.88 -8.21 34.53
CA GLY A 51 -11.17 -8.08 33.85
C GLY A 51 -11.14 -7.27 32.55
N GLN A 52 -12.34 -6.86 32.13
CA GLN A 52 -12.57 -6.19 30.85
C GLN A 52 -12.18 -4.71 30.90
N GLY A 53 -11.61 -4.24 29.79
CA GLY A 53 -11.34 -2.85 29.50
C GLY A 53 -12.53 -2.14 28.87
N TYR A 54 -12.69 -0.85 29.21
CA TYR A 54 -13.77 0.00 28.72
C TYR A 54 -13.23 1.37 28.31
N PRO A 55 -12.61 1.48 27.11
CA PRO A 55 -12.22 2.79 26.59
C PRO A 55 -13.42 3.71 26.47
N GLU A 56 -13.27 5.03 26.66
CA GLU A 56 -14.41 5.94 26.42
C GLU A 56 -14.99 5.78 25.03
N PHE A 57 -14.13 5.79 24.01
CA PHE A 57 -14.54 5.64 22.62
C PHE A 57 -13.65 4.65 21.87
N ILE A 58 -14.29 3.88 20.99
CA ILE A 58 -13.66 2.99 20.02
C ILE A 58 -14.16 3.41 18.65
N ILE A 59 -13.24 3.66 17.73
CA ILE A 59 -13.56 4.08 16.37
C ILE A 59 -12.89 3.12 15.40
N GLN A 60 -13.66 2.61 14.44
CA GLN A 60 -13.16 1.77 13.35
C GLN A 60 -13.54 2.40 12.01
N TYR A 61 -12.58 2.51 11.08
CA TYR A 61 -12.89 3.00 9.73
C TYR A 61 -13.66 1.95 8.94
N LYS A 62 -14.75 2.35 8.28
CA LYS A 62 -15.53 1.42 7.43
C LYS A 62 -14.71 0.92 6.24
N ASN A 63 -13.90 1.79 5.65
CA ASN A 63 -13.06 1.49 4.48
C ASN A 63 -11.64 1.03 4.84
N ASN A 64 -11.28 0.99 6.13
CA ASN A 64 -10.00 0.48 6.61
C ASN A 64 -10.18 -0.16 8.00
N PRO A 65 -10.86 -1.31 8.07
CA PRO A 65 -11.27 -1.91 9.34
C PRO A 65 -10.09 -2.40 10.21
N ASP A 66 -8.89 -2.50 9.65
CA ASP A 66 -7.68 -2.90 10.38
C ASP A 66 -7.03 -1.74 11.17
N LEU A 67 -7.47 -0.49 10.94
CA LEU A 67 -7.07 0.68 11.72
C LEU A 67 -8.15 1.06 12.74
N LEU A 68 -7.75 1.13 14.02
CA LEU A 68 -8.61 1.57 15.11
C LEU A 68 -8.14 2.91 15.69
N ILE A 69 -9.07 3.70 16.22
CA ILE A 69 -8.78 4.78 17.17
C ILE A 69 -9.39 4.40 18.50
N VAL A 70 -8.60 4.51 19.57
CA VAL A 70 -9.06 4.31 20.95
C VAL A 70 -8.82 5.58 21.74
N ILE A 71 -9.83 6.03 22.47
CA ILE A 71 -9.81 7.32 23.16
C ILE A 71 -10.01 7.12 24.65
N GLU A 72 -9.20 7.85 25.42
CA GLU A 72 -9.38 8.01 26.86
C GLU A 72 -9.44 9.47 27.29
N CYS A 73 -10.34 9.78 28.22
CA CYS A 73 -10.64 11.13 28.68
C CYS A 73 -10.35 11.27 30.18
N LYS A 74 -9.82 12.41 30.60
CA LYS A 74 -9.73 12.81 32.01
C LYS A 74 -10.15 14.27 32.17
N ALA A 75 -10.93 14.58 33.20
CA ALA A 75 -11.34 15.97 33.42
C ALA A 75 -10.15 16.90 33.75
N ASP A 76 -9.14 16.37 34.46
CA ASP A 76 -8.01 17.14 34.96
C ASP A 76 -6.81 17.14 34.00
N ILE A 77 -6.38 18.32 33.55
CA ILE A 77 -5.17 18.50 32.71
C ILE A 77 -3.85 18.05 33.37
N ILE A 78 -3.83 17.91 34.70
CA ILE A 78 -2.70 17.34 35.45
C ILE A 78 -2.69 15.81 35.31
N LYS A 79 -3.86 15.21 35.09
CA LYS A 79 -4.06 13.77 34.81
C LYS A 79 -4.02 13.45 33.32
N HIS A 80 -3.31 14.26 32.52
CA HIS A 80 -3.18 14.01 31.09
C HIS A 80 -2.30 12.78 30.82
N GLU A 81 -1.09 12.79 31.37
CA GLU A 81 -0.05 11.81 31.08
C GLU A 81 0.88 11.65 32.28
N SER A 82 1.19 10.40 32.66
CA SER A 82 2.18 10.13 33.70
C SER A 82 3.59 10.02 33.10
N LYS A 83 4.63 10.26 33.92
CA LYS A 83 6.03 10.20 33.46
C LYS A 83 6.46 8.85 32.86
N GLY A 84 5.76 7.76 33.19
CA GLY A 84 6.16 6.39 32.82
C GLY A 84 5.12 5.60 32.04
N HIS A 85 4.00 6.22 31.65
CA HIS A 85 2.88 5.56 30.97
C HIS A 85 2.37 4.29 31.67
N ASN A 86 2.40 4.27 33.00
CA ASN A 86 2.15 3.09 33.82
C ASN A 86 0.99 3.26 34.84
N GLN A 87 0.21 4.33 34.72
CA GLN A 87 -0.92 4.64 35.61
C GLN A 87 -2.23 4.76 34.80
N PRO A 88 -2.68 3.68 34.13
CA PRO A 88 -3.76 3.71 33.14
C PRO A 88 -5.15 4.02 33.72
N LYS A 89 -5.30 3.89 35.03
CA LYS A 89 -6.52 4.29 35.75
C LYS A 89 -6.63 5.80 35.92
N ASP A 90 -5.49 6.45 36.17
CA ASP A 90 -5.43 7.82 36.65
C ASP A 90 -5.14 8.83 35.55
N TYR A 91 -4.53 8.41 34.44
CA TYR A 91 -4.10 9.30 33.36
C TYR A 91 -4.70 8.91 32.01
N ALA A 92 -5.08 9.92 31.21
CA ALA A 92 -5.75 9.73 29.92
C ALA A 92 -4.86 8.99 28.92
N VAL A 93 -3.62 9.47 28.73
CA VAL A 93 -2.64 8.87 27.81
C VAL A 93 -2.33 7.43 28.22
N ASP A 94 -2.02 7.19 29.49
CA ASP A 94 -1.72 5.87 30.02
C ASP A 94 -2.87 4.88 29.79
N GLY A 95 -4.11 5.34 29.98
CA GLY A 95 -5.31 4.53 29.72
C GLY A 95 -5.46 4.17 28.24
N ALA A 96 -5.29 5.14 27.35
CA ALA A 96 -5.35 4.90 25.90
C ALA A 96 -4.27 3.91 25.45
N LEU A 97 -3.04 4.09 25.93
CA LEU A 97 -1.90 3.22 25.63
C LEU A 97 -2.10 1.79 26.16
N LEU A 98 -2.71 1.64 27.34
CA LEU A 98 -3.09 0.32 27.84
C LEU A 98 -3.99 -0.38 26.83
N TYR A 99 -5.10 0.22 26.41
CA TYR A 99 -6.03 -0.41 25.47
C TYR A 99 -5.37 -0.71 24.12
N SER A 100 -4.58 0.23 23.61
CA SER A 100 -3.81 0.05 22.40
C SER A 100 -2.87 -1.16 22.47
N SER A 101 -2.23 -1.42 23.61
CA SER A 101 -1.36 -2.59 23.75
C SER A 101 -2.07 -3.95 23.60
N TYR A 102 -3.37 -4.01 23.88
CA TYR A 102 -4.19 -5.22 23.66
C TYR A 102 -4.73 -5.28 22.23
N LEU A 103 -5.24 -4.16 21.73
CA LEU A 103 -5.78 -4.05 20.37
C LEU A 103 -4.70 -4.25 19.30
N ALA A 104 -3.49 -3.77 19.55
CA ALA A 104 -2.33 -3.88 18.66
C ALA A 104 -1.86 -5.32 18.43
N ARG A 105 -2.44 -6.32 19.10
CA ARG A 105 -2.20 -7.73 18.77
C ARG A 105 -2.78 -8.11 17.42
N GLU A 106 -3.86 -7.45 17.00
CA GLU A 106 -4.55 -7.77 15.74
C GLU A 106 -4.79 -6.58 14.81
N PHE A 107 -4.71 -5.34 15.33
CA PHE A 107 -5.03 -4.11 14.61
C PHE A 107 -3.86 -3.12 14.65
N ASP A 108 -3.83 -2.17 13.72
CA ASP A 108 -3.04 -0.95 13.88
C ASP A 108 -3.89 0.06 14.69
N VAL A 109 -3.31 0.78 15.65
CA VAL A 109 -4.07 1.56 16.64
C VAL A 109 -3.53 2.97 16.79
N ILE A 110 -4.41 3.97 16.69
CA ILE A 110 -4.16 5.34 17.12
C ILE A 110 -4.78 5.53 18.50
N SER A 111 -3.94 5.73 19.51
CA SER A 111 -4.36 6.05 20.87
C SER A 111 -4.51 7.56 21.00
N ILE A 112 -5.61 8.04 21.59
CA ILE A 112 -5.81 9.46 21.88
C ILE A 112 -6.10 9.64 23.37
N GLY A 113 -5.19 10.31 24.08
CA GLY A 113 -5.42 10.79 25.43
C GLY A 113 -5.95 12.22 25.38
N ILE A 114 -7.08 12.48 26.03
CA ILE A 114 -7.72 13.80 26.08
C ILE A 114 -7.89 14.22 27.54
N SER A 115 -7.54 15.45 27.88
CA SER A 115 -7.91 16.03 29.17
C SER A 115 -8.29 17.49 29.13
N GLY A 116 -9.10 17.93 30.10
CA GLY A 116 -9.65 19.28 30.17
C GLY A 116 -11.15 19.35 29.88
N GLU A 117 -11.85 20.29 30.50
CA GLU A 117 -13.33 20.39 30.46
C GLU A 117 -13.84 21.37 29.39
N ASN A 118 -12.96 22.10 28.71
CA ASN A 118 -13.30 23.05 27.65
C ASN A 118 -12.16 23.24 26.64
N GLU A 119 -12.50 23.79 25.46
CA GLU A 119 -11.57 24.02 24.34
C GLU A 119 -10.31 24.81 24.70
N ARG A 120 -10.34 25.70 25.71
CA ARG A 120 -9.17 26.54 26.05
C ARG A 120 -8.10 25.80 26.84
N GLU A 121 -8.50 24.79 27.61
CA GLU A 121 -7.59 24.01 28.46
C GLU A 121 -7.35 22.59 27.92
N LEU A 122 -7.98 22.24 26.80
CA LEU A 122 -7.93 20.92 26.22
C LEU A 122 -6.48 20.52 25.88
N LYS A 123 -6.04 19.39 26.43
CA LYS A 123 -4.81 18.71 26.04
C LYS A 123 -5.16 17.44 25.28
N VAL A 124 -4.45 17.22 24.18
CA VAL A 124 -4.61 16.04 23.34
C VAL A 124 -3.22 15.52 23.00
N SER A 125 -2.98 14.23 23.23
CA SER A 125 -1.78 13.52 22.78
C SER A 125 -2.20 12.30 21.98
N HIS A 126 -1.44 11.99 20.93
CA HIS A 126 -1.72 10.85 20.06
C HIS A 126 -0.50 9.93 19.97
N PHE A 127 -0.77 8.64 19.91
CA PHE A 127 0.25 7.63 19.73
C PHE A 127 -0.18 6.64 18.66
N LEU A 128 0.73 6.27 17.78
CA LEU A 128 0.53 5.21 16.80
C LEU A 128 1.21 3.93 17.31
N GLN A 129 0.44 2.86 17.44
CA GLN A 129 0.94 1.53 17.74
C GLN A 129 0.56 0.59 16.60
N LEU A 130 1.56 0.14 15.84
CA LEU A 130 1.34 -0.78 14.75
C LEU A 130 1.10 -2.21 15.26
N LYS A 131 0.34 -2.98 14.50
CA LYS A 131 0.04 -4.38 14.74
C LYS A 131 1.30 -5.19 14.99
N GLY A 132 1.31 -5.95 16.08
CA GLY A 132 2.43 -6.78 16.54
C GLY A 132 3.51 -6.01 17.29
N ASN A 133 3.53 -4.67 17.25
CA ASN A 133 4.53 -3.89 17.96
C ASN A 133 4.19 -3.71 19.44
N LYS A 134 5.21 -3.82 20.30
CA LYS A 134 5.06 -3.67 21.75
C LYS A 134 4.98 -2.22 22.23
N ARG A 135 5.49 -1.27 21.43
CA ARG A 135 5.60 0.14 21.81
C ARG A 135 4.79 1.00 20.85
N ALA A 136 4.07 1.95 21.42
CA ALA A 136 3.46 3.04 20.67
C ALA A 136 4.46 4.19 20.50
N ILE A 137 4.31 4.96 19.43
CA ILE A 137 5.16 6.11 19.10
C ILE A 137 4.29 7.35 19.08
N GLU A 138 4.70 8.41 19.79
CA GLU A 138 3.99 9.68 19.76
C GLU A 138 3.96 10.24 18.32
N LYS A 139 2.77 10.64 17.86
CA LYS A 139 2.57 11.12 16.48
C LYS A 139 1.46 12.15 16.43
N PHE A 140 1.27 12.79 15.27
CA PHE A 140 0.25 13.81 15.03
C PHE A 140 0.44 15.09 15.85
N SER A 141 -0.50 16.04 15.69
CA SER A 141 -0.49 17.31 16.41
C SER A 141 -1.09 17.19 17.82
N SER A 142 -0.98 18.23 18.65
CA SER A 142 -1.59 18.29 19.97
C SER A 142 -3.08 18.71 19.96
N LYS A 143 -3.80 18.43 18.87
CA LYS A 143 -5.22 18.78 18.64
C LYS A 143 -5.97 17.61 18.03
N LEU A 144 -7.27 17.56 18.27
CA LEU A 144 -8.15 16.62 17.57
C LEU A 144 -8.19 16.94 16.07
N LEU A 145 -8.01 15.90 15.25
CA LEU A 145 -7.97 16.01 13.79
C LEU A 145 -9.20 15.38 13.15
N PRO A 146 -9.61 15.82 11.95
CA PRO A 146 -10.51 15.05 11.10
C PRO A 146 -10.07 13.60 10.95
N VAL A 147 -11.01 12.65 10.85
CA VAL A 147 -10.69 11.22 10.66
C VAL A 147 -9.88 10.98 9.38
N GLY A 148 -10.15 11.75 8.31
CA GLY A 148 -9.36 11.68 7.08
C GLY A 148 -7.87 12.01 7.29
N ASP A 149 -7.56 12.95 8.17
CA ASP A 149 -6.18 13.36 8.46
C ASP A 149 -5.44 12.31 9.29
N TYR A 150 -6.12 11.65 10.24
CA TYR A 150 -5.56 10.50 10.95
C TYR A 150 -5.25 9.35 10.00
N LEU A 151 -6.20 8.99 9.12
CA LEU A 151 -6.00 7.93 8.13
C LEU A 151 -4.86 8.26 7.17
N SER A 152 -4.82 9.49 6.62
CA SER A 152 -3.74 9.93 5.72
C SER A 152 -2.39 9.94 6.45
N GLY A 153 -2.32 10.46 7.68
CA GLY A 153 -1.08 10.52 8.44
C GLY A 153 -0.57 9.14 8.86
N TYR A 154 -1.46 8.19 9.09
CA TYR A 154 -1.13 6.79 9.31
C TYR A 154 -0.57 6.11 8.05
N ILE A 155 -1.28 6.19 6.92
CA ILE A 155 -0.86 5.56 5.65
C ILE A 155 0.50 6.12 5.19
N LYS A 156 0.72 7.43 5.33
CA LYS A 156 1.96 8.10 4.92
C LYS A 156 3.08 8.01 5.96
N SER A 157 2.86 7.33 7.08
CA SER A 157 3.87 7.26 8.15
C SER A 157 5.05 6.37 7.74
N PRO A 158 6.31 6.77 8.01
CA PRO A 158 7.48 5.93 7.74
C PRO A 158 7.39 4.56 8.41
N GLU A 159 6.77 4.49 9.59
CA GLU A 159 6.60 3.26 10.35
C GLU A 159 5.65 2.30 9.65
N LYS A 160 4.50 2.80 9.16
CA LYS A 160 3.53 1.97 8.43
C LYS A 160 4.10 1.52 7.09
N PHE A 161 4.74 2.44 6.35
CA PHE A 161 5.43 2.11 5.10
C PHE A 161 6.43 0.98 5.32
N ARG A 162 7.30 1.11 6.35
CA ARG A 162 8.29 0.07 6.67
C ARG A 162 7.63 -1.27 7.02
N GLN A 163 6.58 -1.27 7.84
CA GLN A 163 5.87 -2.49 8.20
C GLN A 163 5.31 -3.21 6.97
N ASP A 164 4.68 -2.47 6.06
CA ASP A 164 4.08 -3.05 4.85
C ASP A 164 5.15 -3.45 3.83
N TYR A 165 6.25 -2.69 3.74
CA TYR A 165 7.39 -3.01 2.90
C TYR A 165 8.09 -4.29 3.35
N ASP A 166 8.30 -4.46 4.65
CA ASP A 166 8.89 -5.69 5.22
C ASP A 166 7.99 -6.92 4.96
N LYS A 167 6.66 -6.74 5.00
CA LYS A 167 5.70 -7.79 4.59
C LYS A 167 5.83 -8.11 3.10
N LEU A 168 5.89 -7.09 2.23
CA LEU A 168 6.09 -7.28 0.79
C LEU A 168 7.38 -8.05 0.49
N LEU A 169 8.49 -7.69 1.14
CA LEU A 169 9.77 -8.39 0.99
C LEU A 169 9.70 -9.84 1.47
N SER A 170 9.05 -10.09 2.60
CA SER A 170 8.87 -11.45 3.13
C SER A 170 8.04 -12.30 2.18
N PHE A 171 6.90 -11.76 1.72
CA PHE A 171 6.05 -12.42 0.74
C PHE A 171 6.75 -12.64 -0.60
N SER A 172 7.58 -11.68 -1.06
CA SER A 172 8.35 -11.84 -2.29
C SER A 172 9.28 -13.05 -2.26
N LYS A 173 9.87 -13.37 -1.10
CA LYS A 173 10.72 -14.56 -0.93
C LYS A 173 9.89 -15.83 -0.99
N GLU A 174 8.80 -15.88 -0.23
CA GLU A 174 7.86 -17.00 -0.22
C GLU A 174 7.30 -17.29 -1.62
N LEU A 175 6.91 -16.23 -2.35
CA LEU A 175 6.42 -16.34 -3.72
C LEU A 175 7.52 -16.85 -4.66
N ASN A 176 8.75 -16.35 -4.53
CA ASN A 176 9.87 -16.84 -5.35
C ASN A 176 10.10 -18.34 -5.17
N ASP A 177 10.14 -18.81 -3.91
CA ASP A 177 10.32 -20.22 -3.57
C ASP A 177 9.16 -21.08 -4.09
N LYS A 178 7.93 -20.58 -3.96
CA LYS A 178 6.71 -21.23 -4.49
C LYS A 178 6.78 -21.37 -6.01
N LEU A 179 7.11 -20.29 -6.74
CA LEU A 179 7.25 -20.31 -8.20
C LEU A 179 8.40 -21.22 -8.66
N HIS A 180 9.50 -21.26 -7.91
CA HIS A 180 10.61 -22.19 -8.15
C HIS A 180 10.16 -23.65 -7.97
N GLY A 181 9.40 -23.95 -6.92
CA GLY A 181 8.81 -25.28 -6.69
C GLY A 181 7.91 -25.76 -7.84
N TYR A 182 7.22 -24.82 -8.51
CA TYR A 182 6.45 -25.09 -9.73
C TYR A 182 7.29 -25.09 -11.01
N LYS A 183 8.61 -24.98 -10.93
CA LYS A 183 9.56 -24.97 -12.07
C LYS A 183 9.31 -23.83 -13.06
N ILE A 184 8.74 -22.72 -12.59
CA ILE A 184 8.56 -21.52 -13.42
C ILE A 184 9.91 -20.83 -13.57
N LEU A 185 10.30 -20.57 -14.83
CA LEU A 185 11.56 -19.92 -15.17
C LEU A 185 11.64 -18.53 -14.55
N GLU A 186 12.81 -18.17 -14.02
CA GLU A 186 13.03 -16.88 -13.35
C GLU A 186 12.67 -15.68 -14.24
N SER A 187 13.06 -15.75 -15.53
CA SER A 187 12.73 -14.72 -16.52
C SER A 187 11.22 -14.53 -16.77
N ASP A 188 10.41 -15.52 -16.40
CA ASP A 188 8.95 -15.53 -16.60
C ASP A 188 8.17 -15.16 -15.33
N ARG A 189 8.78 -15.30 -14.14
CA ARG A 189 8.10 -15.04 -12.84
C ARG A 189 7.57 -13.61 -12.77
N SER A 190 8.38 -12.61 -13.09
CA SER A 190 7.94 -11.22 -13.03
C SER A 190 6.95 -10.87 -14.14
N VAL A 191 7.05 -11.52 -15.30
CA VAL A 191 6.10 -11.36 -16.40
C VAL A 191 4.73 -11.95 -16.00
N LEU A 192 4.72 -13.10 -15.31
CA LEU A 192 3.50 -13.68 -14.72
C LEU A 192 2.84 -12.72 -13.75
N ILE A 193 3.61 -12.12 -12.83
CA ILE A 193 3.06 -11.17 -11.85
C ILE A 193 2.50 -9.93 -12.54
N GLY A 194 3.22 -9.37 -13.52
CA GLY A 194 2.71 -8.26 -14.33
C GLY A 194 1.37 -8.60 -14.99
N CYS A 195 1.27 -9.76 -15.63
CA CYS A 195 0.04 -10.25 -16.24
C CYS A 195 -1.11 -10.36 -15.23
N ILE A 196 -0.85 -10.93 -14.05
CA ILE A 196 -1.83 -11.10 -12.98
C ILE A 196 -2.32 -9.76 -12.46
N LEU A 197 -1.42 -8.83 -12.14
CA LEU A 197 -1.78 -7.51 -11.63
C LEU A 197 -2.64 -6.73 -12.62
N ILE A 198 -2.30 -6.79 -13.92
CA ILE A 198 -3.09 -6.15 -14.97
C ILE A 198 -4.49 -6.80 -15.07
N ALA A 199 -4.57 -8.14 -15.05
CA ALA A 199 -5.85 -8.82 -15.12
C ALA A 199 -6.74 -8.54 -13.89
N LEU A 200 -6.15 -8.37 -12.71
CA LEU A 200 -6.87 -8.04 -11.47
C LEU A 200 -7.51 -6.64 -11.49
N GLU A 201 -7.07 -5.72 -12.35
CA GLU A 201 -7.76 -4.44 -12.58
C GLU A 201 -9.11 -4.62 -13.31
N ASN A 202 -9.31 -5.76 -13.98
CA ASN A 202 -10.61 -6.10 -14.56
C ASN A 202 -11.57 -6.63 -13.49
N SER A 203 -12.66 -5.88 -13.23
CA SER A 203 -13.64 -6.25 -12.19
C SER A 203 -14.34 -7.59 -12.43
N ALA A 204 -14.46 -8.05 -13.68
CA ALA A 204 -15.07 -9.34 -13.98
C ALA A 204 -14.08 -10.47 -13.64
N PHE A 205 -12.82 -10.34 -14.06
CA PHE A 205 -11.75 -11.28 -13.72
C PHE A 205 -11.58 -11.41 -12.20
N LEU A 206 -11.49 -10.29 -11.48
CA LEU A 206 -11.34 -10.27 -10.02
C LEU A 206 -12.45 -11.07 -9.30
N LYS A 207 -13.68 -11.05 -9.84
CA LYS A 207 -14.82 -11.74 -9.25
C LYS A 207 -14.89 -13.23 -9.61
N SER A 208 -14.48 -13.61 -10.82
CA SER A 208 -14.75 -14.95 -11.37
C SER A 208 -13.56 -15.90 -11.42
N TYR A 209 -12.31 -15.43 -11.29
CA TYR A 209 -11.12 -16.30 -11.48
C TYR A 209 -11.10 -17.49 -10.50
N LYS A 210 -11.70 -17.33 -9.32
CA LYS A 210 -11.79 -18.38 -8.29
C LYS A 210 -12.71 -19.54 -8.69
N ASP A 211 -13.69 -19.27 -9.55
CA ASP A 211 -14.72 -20.22 -9.95
C ASP A 211 -14.29 -21.15 -11.10
N TYR A 212 -13.12 -20.90 -11.70
CA TYR A 212 -12.59 -21.74 -12.76
C TYR A 212 -12.11 -23.10 -12.21
N SER A 213 -12.66 -24.18 -12.79
CA SER A 213 -12.36 -25.56 -12.42
C SER A 213 -11.14 -26.14 -13.14
N ARG A 214 -10.91 -25.71 -14.39
CA ARG A 214 -9.77 -26.15 -15.22
C ARG A 214 -8.67 -25.09 -15.25
N ALA A 215 -7.44 -25.52 -14.98
CA ALA A 215 -6.26 -24.66 -14.99
C ALA A 215 -6.03 -24.02 -16.38
N GLU A 216 -6.27 -24.77 -17.45
CA GLU A 216 -6.11 -24.31 -18.83
C GLU A 216 -7.04 -23.14 -19.16
N ASP A 217 -8.31 -23.26 -18.76
CA ASP A 217 -9.32 -22.22 -18.98
C ASP A 217 -8.98 -20.95 -18.17
N LEU A 218 -8.46 -21.11 -16.95
CA LEU A 218 -8.00 -19.99 -16.13
C LEU A 218 -6.75 -19.32 -16.71
N ALA A 219 -5.77 -20.10 -17.17
CA ALA A 219 -4.55 -19.58 -17.80
C ALA A 219 -4.87 -18.76 -19.05
N LYS A 220 -5.78 -19.26 -19.88
CA LYS A 220 -6.29 -18.53 -21.04
C LYS A 220 -7.02 -17.27 -20.63
N PHE A 221 -7.95 -17.37 -19.68
CA PHE A 221 -8.73 -16.22 -19.19
C PHE A 221 -7.83 -15.11 -18.62
N LEU A 222 -6.78 -15.48 -17.88
CA LEU A 222 -5.78 -14.55 -17.34
C LEU A 222 -5.09 -13.77 -18.46
N ALA A 223 -4.46 -14.47 -19.40
CA ALA A 223 -3.69 -13.84 -20.47
C ALA A 223 -4.58 -13.00 -21.41
N ASP A 224 -5.77 -13.51 -21.76
CA ASP A 224 -6.71 -12.80 -22.64
C ASP A 224 -7.28 -11.54 -21.95
N THR A 225 -7.49 -11.59 -20.62
CA THR A 225 -7.92 -10.42 -19.84
C THR A 225 -6.82 -9.35 -19.79
N ALA A 226 -5.57 -9.75 -19.56
CA ALA A 226 -4.46 -8.81 -19.55
C ALA A 226 -4.25 -8.14 -20.91
N GLU A 227 -4.36 -8.91 -22.01
CA GLU A 227 -4.33 -8.37 -23.38
C GLU A 227 -5.46 -7.35 -23.61
N LEU A 228 -6.68 -7.66 -23.15
CA LEU A 228 -7.82 -6.75 -23.25
C LEU A 228 -7.59 -5.44 -22.48
N GLN A 229 -7.03 -5.51 -21.27
CA GLN A 229 -6.72 -4.32 -20.47
C GLN A 229 -5.69 -3.43 -21.16
N PHE A 230 -4.61 -4.02 -21.71
CA PHE A 230 -3.65 -3.28 -22.51
C PHE A 230 -4.29 -2.63 -23.74
N LYS A 231 -5.12 -3.37 -24.48
CA LYS A 231 -5.85 -2.83 -25.63
C LYS A 231 -6.72 -1.63 -25.25
N ASN A 232 -7.42 -1.71 -24.11
CA ASN A 232 -8.26 -0.63 -23.59
C ASN A 232 -7.46 0.60 -23.13
N SER A 233 -6.19 0.45 -22.78
CA SER A 233 -5.30 1.58 -22.46
C SER A 233 -4.82 2.37 -23.70
N GLY A 234 -5.11 1.89 -24.91
CA GLY A 234 -4.67 2.55 -26.14
C GLY A 234 -3.23 2.26 -26.54
N ILE A 235 -2.62 1.19 -26.01
CA ILE A 235 -1.30 0.74 -26.46
C ILE A 235 -1.33 0.43 -27.97
N GLN A 236 -0.25 0.75 -28.68
CA GLN A 236 -0.14 0.48 -30.11
C GLN A 236 -0.13 -1.02 -30.41
N GLU A 237 -0.82 -1.44 -31.47
CA GLU A 237 -0.98 -2.85 -31.86
C GLU A 237 0.35 -3.60 -32.00
N GLN A 238 1.39 -2.95 -32.55
CA GLN A 238 2.71 -3.59 -32.68
C GLN A 238 3.37 -3.88 -31.33
N LYS A 239 3.20 -2.99 -30.34
CA LYS A 239 3.68 -3.19 -28.97
C LYS A 239 2.86 -4.27 -28.26
N LEU A 240 1.54 -4.28 -28.47
CA LEU A 240 0.64 -5.30 -27.92
C LEU A 240 1.04 -6.72 -28.33
N LYS A 241 1.50 -6.91 -29.58
CA LYS A 241 2.01 -8.21 -30.04
C LYS A 241 3.21 -8.71 -29.24
N VAL A 242 4.15 -7.83 -28.89
CA VAL A 242 5.33 -8.17 -28.08
C VAL A 242 4.91 -8.58 -26.66
N VAL A 243 4.00 -7.81 -26.06
CA VAL A 243 3.41 -8.10 -24.75
C VAL A 243 2.69 -9.45 -24.77
N LYS A 244 1.81 -9.67 -25.76
CA LYS A 244 1.06 -10.91 -25.94
C LYS A 244 1.99 -12.11 -26.06
N SER A 245 3.02 -12.01 -26.90
CA SER A 245 4.01 -13.08 -27.07
C SER A 245 4.72 -13.41 -25.75
N SER A 246 4.94 -12.42 -24.89
CA SER A 246 5.59 -12.60 -23.59
C SER A 246 4.66 -13.22 -22.55
N PHE A 247 3.33 -13.14 -22.72
CA PHE A 247 2.35 -13.81 -21.85
C PHE A 247 1.99 -15.23 -22.29
N GLU A 248 2.37 -15.65 -23.50
CA GLU A 248 1.96 -16.94 -24.06
C GLU A 248 2.44 -18.14 -23.22
N PHE A 249 3.58 -18.02 -22.53
CA PHE A 249 4.09 -19.10 -21.67
C PHE A 249 3.08 -19.49 -20.58
N ILE A 250 2.22 -18.57 -20.12
CA ILE A 250 1.21 -18.83 -19.09
C ILE A 250 0.23 -19.92 -19.56
N LYS A 251 -0.07 -19.95 -20.86
CA LYS A 251 -0.96 -20.94 -21.48
C LYS A 251 -0.25 -22.28 -21.70
N THR A 252 1.05 -22.26 -21.97
CA THR A 252 1.81 -23.46 -22.34
C THR A 252 2.57 -24.11 -21.19
N ASP A 253 2.86 -23.38 -20.11
CA ASP A 253 3.54 -23.89 -18.93
C ASP A 253 2.66 -24.92 -18.22
N ARG A 254 3.19 -26.14 -18.04
CA ARG A 254 2.42 -27.25 -17.50
C ARG A 254 1.97 -27.00 -16.06
N SER A 255 2.80 -26.36 -15.24
CA SER A 255 2.45 -26.10 -13.84
C SER A 255 1.30 -25.10 -13.75
N LEU A 256 1.32 -24.06 -14.61
CA LEU A 256 0.29 -23.03 -14.63
C LEU A 256 -1.02 -23.48 -15.32
N SER A 257 -0.93 -24.20 -16.43
CA SER A 257 -2.09 -24.51 -17.28
C SER A 257 -2.68 -25.90 -17.10
N THR A 258 -2.00 -26.82 -16.40
CA THR A 258 -2.52 -28.20 -16.22
C THR A 258 -2.71 -28.63 -14.77
N VAL A 259 -1.95 -28.07 -13.82
CA VAL A 259 -2.08 -28.44 -12.40
C VAL A 259 -3.21 -27.65 -11.76
N SER A 260 -4.28 -28.33 -11.37
CA SER A 260 -5.44 -27.69 -10.75
C SER A 260 -5.05 -26.97 -9.45
N GLY A 261 -5.58 -25.76 -9.26
CA GLY A 261 -5.35 -24.94 -8.07
C GLY A 261 -4.11 -24.05 -8.11
N VAL A 262 -3.02 -24.47 -8.75
CA VAL A 262 -1.73 -23.75 -8.72
C VAL A 262 -1.85 -22.29 -9.15
N LEU A 263 -2.35 -22.04 -10.36
CA LEU A 263 -2.50 -20.68 -10.87
C LEU A 263 -3.50 -19.85 -10.04
N ARG A 264 -4.59 -20.47 -9.57
CA ARG A 264 -5.61 -19.79 -8.74
C ARG A 264 -5.04 -19.36 -7.39
N GLU A 265 -4.21 -20.20 -6.77
CA GLU A 265 -3.51 -19.87 -5.54
C GLU A 265 -2.52 -18.72 -5.77
N ILE A 266 -1.69 -18.81 -6.81
CA ILE A 266 -0.74 -17.73 -7.16
C ILE A 266 -1.48 -16.39 -7.37
N ILE A 267 -2.60 -16.38 -8.11
CA ILE A 267 -3.40 -15.16 -8.31
C ILE A 267 -3.95 -14.63 -6.98
N THR A 268 -4.43 -15.51 -6.10
CA THR A 268 -4.98 -15.12 -4.80
C THR A 268 -3.90 -14.55 -3.88
N ASP A 269 -2.74 -15.22 -3.81
CA ASP A 269 -1.61 -14.77 -3.00
C ASP A 269 -1.12 -13.38 -3.47
N ILE A 270 -1.03 -13.15 -4.79
CA ILE A 270 -0.65 -11.86 -5.38
C ILE A 270 -1.72 -10.79 -5.09
N ASN A 271 -3.01 -11.11 -5.23
CA ASN A 271 -4.08 -10.16 -4.94
C ASN A 271 -4.05 -9.71 -3.47
N ASP A 272 -3.89 -10.65 -2.55
CA ASP A 272 -4.02 -10.37 -1.12
C ASP A 272 -2.78 -9.63 -0.57
N ASN A 273 -1.58 -9.92 -1.10
CA ASN A 273 -0.32 -9.37 -0.58
C ASN A 273 0.28 -8.24 -1.42
N ILE A 274 0.22 -8.32 -2.75
CA ILE A 274 0.87 -7.34 -3.66
C ILE A 274 -0.12 -6.25 -4.08
N ASN A 275 -1.30 -6.61 -4.57
CA ASN A 275 -2.29 -5.63 -5.06
C ASN A 275 -2.73 -4.69 -3.92
N SER A 276 -2.87 -5.20 -2.69
CA SER A 276 -3.13 -4.41 -1.49
C SER A 276 -2.04 -3.36 -1.22
N PHE A 277 -0.76 -3.73 -1.36
CA PHE A 277 0.37 -2.81 -1.20
C PHE A 277 0.36 -1.70 -2.27
N ILE A 278 0.16 -2.06 -3.54
CA ILE A 278 0.12 -1.11 -4.66
C ILE A 278 -0.99 -0.07 -4.48
N ARG A 279 -2.17 -0.50 -4.01
CA ARG A 279 -3.31 0.40 -3.74
C ARG A 279 -3.01 1.40 -2.63
N THR A 280 -2.23 0.98 -1.64
CA THR A 280 -1.86 1.78 -0.46
C THR A 280 -0.71 2.74 -0.78
N HIS A 281 0.33 2.25 -1.45
CA HIS A 281 1.57 2.96 -1.77
C HIS A 281 1.66 3.27 -3.27
N LYS A 282 0.84 4.23 -3.70
CA LYS A 282 0.83 4.68 -5.10
C LYS A 282 2.23 5.11 -5.54
N TYR A 283 2.59 4.77 -6.77
CA TYR A 283 3.88 5.12 -7.40
C TYR A 283 5.13 4.49 -6.76
N PHE A 284 4.97 3.48 -5.90
CA PHE A 284 6.09 2.62 -5.51
C PHE A 284 6.31 1.51 -6.54
N ASP A 285 7.54 1.34 -7.01
CA ASP A 285 7.91 0.33 -8.03
C ASP A 285 7.94 -1.09 -7.44
N VAL A 286 6.76 -1.67 -7.25
CA VAL A 286 6.61 -3.03 -6.70
C VAL A 286 7.13 -4.08 -7.67
N LEU A 287 6.86 -3.96 -8.98
CA LEU A 287 7.30 -4.94 -9.97
C LEU A 287 8.82 -4.98 -10.10
N GLY A 288 9.48 -3.81 -10.10
CA GLY A 288 10.94 -3.71 -10.06
C GLY A 288 11.51 -4.36 -8.81
N GLN A 289 10.92 -4.10 -7.64
CA GLN A 289 11.35 -4.71 -6.38
C GLN A 289 11.21 -6.25 -6.38
N LEU A 290 10.10 -6.78 -6.86
CA LEU A 290 9.88 -8.23 -6.99
C LEU A 290 10.89 -8.85 -7.96
N TYR A 291 11.14 -8.18 -9.09
CA TYR A 291 12.11 -8.66 -10.07
C TYR A 291 13.53 -8.70 -9.49
N ILE A 292 13.93 -7.66 -8.73
CA ILE A 292 15.22 -7.65 -8.02
C ILE A 292 15.30 -8.81 -7.04
N GLU A 293 14.24 -9.10 -6.28
CA GLU A 293 14.23 -10.24 -5.35
C GLU A 293 14.40 -11.57 -6.10
N PHE A 294 13.66 -11.78 -7.20
CA PHE A 294 13.74 -13.02 -7.98
C PHE A 294 15.11 -13.24 -8.62
N LEU A 295 15.74 -12.18 -9.12
CA LEU A 295 17.11 -12.25 -9.62
C LEU A 295 18.15 -12.44 -8.51
N ARG A 296 17.93 -11.91 -7.31
CA ARG A 296 18.90 -12.04 -6.22
C ARG A 296 19.16 -13.50 -5.87
N TYR A 297 18.12 -14.33 -5.90
CA TYR A 297 18.20 -15.76 -5.61
C TYR A 297 18.58 -16.61 -6.83
N ALA A 298 18.57 -16.03 -8.04
CA ALA A 298 19.10 -16.63 -9.26
C ALA A 298 20.64 -16.71 -9.27
N ASN A 299 21.32 -15.95 -8.40
CA ASN A 299 22.78 -15.76 -8.39
C ASN A 299 23.64 -17.00 -8.11
N SER A 300 23.07 -18.20 -7.99
CA SER A 300 23.82 -19.44 -8.18
C SER A 300 24.23 -19.66 -9.65
N ASP A 301 23.52 -19.07 -10.62
CA ASP A 301 23.87 -19.13 -12.04
C ASP A 301 24.10 -17.74 -12.64
N LYS A 302 25.33 -17.52 -13.15
CA LYS A 302 25.85 -16.28 -13.76
C LYS A 302 25.21 -15.95 -15.13
N GLY A 303 23.91 -16.17 -15.33
CA GLY A 303 23.34 -16.38 -16.68
C GLY A 303 22.71 -15.18 -17.39
N LEU A 304 22.14 -14.20 -16.68
CA LEU A 304 21.30 -13.19 -17.35
C LEU A 304 22.01 -11.88 -17.70
N GLY A 305 23.05 -11.47 -16.95
CA GLY A 305 23.76 -10.21 -17.18
C GLY A 305 22.91 -8.95 -17.02
N ILE A 306 21.74 -9.07 -16.39
CA ILE A 306 20.80 -7.95 -16.16
C ILE A 306 21.15 -7.29 -14.83
N VAL A 307 21.40 -5.98 -14.86
CA VAL A 307 21.62 -5.15 -13.68
C VAL A 307 20.43 -4.20 -13.56
N LEU A 308 19.85 -4.12 -12.37
CA LEU A 308 18.72 -3.23 -12.09
C LEU A 308 19.11 -2.16 -11.09
N THR A 309 18.54 -0.98 -11.31
CA THR A 309 18.72 0.17 -10.43
C THR A 309 17.73 0.08 -9.26
N PRO A 310 18.20 0.04 -8.00
CA PRO A 310 17.31 0.02 -6.84
C PRO A 310 16.44 1.29 -6.76
N PRO A 311 15.20 1.20 -6.22
CA PRO A 311 14.28 2.34 -6.18
C PRO A 311 14.83 3.61 -5.50
N HIS A 312 15.55 3.47 -4.39
CA HIS A 312 16.16 4.61 -3.69
C HIS A 312 17.22 5.34 -4.53
N ILE A 313 17.86 4.66 -5.48
CA ILE A 313 18.83 5.27 -6.40
C ILE A 313 18.10 6.01 -7.52
N THR A 314 17.05 5.42 -8.09
CA THR A 314 16.26 6.10 -9.14
C THR A 314 15.56 7.34 -8.60
N GLU A 315 15.03 7.30 -7.36
CA GLU A 315 14.47 8.47 -6.67
C GLU A 315 15.52 9.56 -6.45
N PHE A 316 16.65 9.21 -5.84
CA PHE A 316 17.75 10.16 -5.60
C PHE A 316 18.24 10.83 -6.89
N MET A 317 18.41 10.05 -7.97
CA MET A 317 18.87 10.59 -9.25
C MET A 317 17.83 11.47 -9.94
N ALA A 318 16.53 11.16 -9.82
CA ALA A 318 15.47 12.00 -10.34
C ALA A 318 15.37 13.33 -9.60
N GLU A 319 15.58 13.33 -8.27
CA GLU A 319 15.70 14.55 -7.47
C GLU A 319 16.94 15.36 -7.86
N LEU A 320 18.10 14.71 -8.02
CA LEU A 320 19.35 15.34 -8.45
C LEU A 320 19.25 15.97 -9.84
N ALA A 321 18.44 15.39 -10.73
CA ALA A 321 18.15 15.92 -12.05
C ALA A 321 17.11 17.07 -12.04
N GLU A 322 16.62 17.48 -10.86
CA GLU A 322 15.64 18.55 -10.67
C GLU A 322 14.34 18.34 -11.49
N VAL A 323 13.94 17.08 -11.61
CA VAL A 323 12.70 16.71 -12.32
C VAL A 323 11.51 17.39 -11.65
N ASN A 324 10.74 18.10 -12.46
CA ASN A 324 9.54 18.83 -12.04
C ASN A 324 8.40 18.60 -13.04
N LYS A 325 7.19 19.08 -12.73
CA LYS A 325 6.01 18.84 -13.56
C LYS A 325 6.15 19.25 -15.03
N ASN A 326 7.06 20.15 -15.37
CA ASN A 326 7.29 20.64 -16.74
C ASN A 326 8.39 19.87 -17.50
N SER A 327 9.05 18.92 -16.86
CA SER A 327 10.13 18.11 -17.47
C SER A 327 9.58 17.12 -18.49
N VAL A 328 10.35 16.77 -19.52
CA VAL A 328 10.10 15.58 -20.35
C VAL A 328 11.21 14.59 -20.04
N VAL A 329 10.85 13.40 -19.58
CA VAL A 329 11.79 12.41 -19.08
C VAL A 329 11.94 11.32 -20.12
N TYR A 330 13.18 11.08 -20.53
CA TYR A 330 13.54 10.01 -21.46
C TYR A 330 14.55 9.07 -20.81
N ASP A 331 14.18 7.79 -20.71
CA ASP A 331 15.10 6.71 -20.33
C ASP A 331 15.35 5.81 -21.55
N ASN A 332 16.56 5.90 -22.11
CA ASN A 332 16.95 5.16 -23.30
C ASN A 332 17.32 3.69 -23.02
N CYS A 333 17.44 3.31 -21.76
CA CYS A 333 17.71 1.94 -21.30
C CYS A 333 16.78 1.61 -20.13
N ALA A 334 15.47 1.68 -20.40
CA ALA A 334 14.44 1.76 -19.37
C ALA A 334 14.44 0.61 -18.36
N GLY A 335 14.99 -0.56 -18.71
CA GLY A 335 15.03 -1.69 -17.80
C GLY A 335 13.60 -2.06 -17.42
N THR A 336 13.26 -2.09 -16.13
CA THR A 336 11.88 -2.29 -15.61
C THR A 336 11.06 -1.00 -15.46
N GLY A 337 11.60 0.16 -15.82
CA GLY A 337 10.93 1.46 -15.74
C GLY A 337 11.18 2.24 -14.45
N GLY A 338 12.14 1.84 -13.61
CA GLY A 338 12.38 2.45 -12.29
C GLY A 338 12.60 3.96 -12.34
N PHE A 339 13.44 4.47 -13.25
CA PHE A 339 13.63 5.92 -13.43
C PHE A 339 12.36 6.62 -13.90
N LEU A 340 11.60 6.01 -14.81
CA LEU A 340 10.36 6.58 -15.34
C LEU A 340 9.31 6.73 -14.23
N ILE A 341 9.20 5.75 -13.34
CA ILE A 341 8.28 5.77 -12.19
C ILE A 341 8.72 6.81 -11.17
N SER A 342 10.00 6.82 -10.77
CA SER A 342 10.55 7.81 -9.83
C SER A 342 10.35 9.24 -10.34
N ALA A 343 10.63 9.48 -11.62
CA ALA A 343 10.43 10.78 -12.23
C ALA A 343 8.94 11.15 -12.29
N MET A 344 8.07 10.23 -12.74
CA MET A 344 6.62 10.46 -12.79
C MET A 344 6.05 10.79 -11.40
N LYS A 345 6.51 10.13 -10.34
CA LYS A 345 6.13 10.42 -8.96
C LYS A 345 6.44 11.88 -8.58
N LEU A 346 7.68 12.32 -8.78
CA LEU A 346 8.10 13.71 -8.50
C LEU A 346 7.28 14.72 -9.30
N MET A 347 7.03 14.44 -10.58
CA MET A 347 6.27 15.32 -11.46
C MET A 347 4.81 15.45 -11.03
N ILE A 348 4.18 14.36 -10.58
CA ILE A 348 2.80 14.36 -10.10
C ILE A 348 2.69 15.07 -8.74
N GLU A 349 3.66 14.85 -7.84
CA GLU A 349 3.72 15.55 -6.55
C GLU A 349 3.86 17.07 -6.73
N ASP A 350 4.70 17.51 -7.67
CA ASP A 350 4.87 18.94 -8.01
C ASP A 350 3.63 19.54 -8.72
N ALA A 351 2.88 18.72 -9.46
CA ALA A 351 1.61 19.13 -10.07
C ALA A 351 0.48 19.34 -9.05
N LYS A 352 0.58 18.78 -7.84
CA LYS A 352 -0.43 18.88 -6.77
C LYS A 352 -1.81 18.41 -7.25
N ASP A 353 -2.83 19.26 -7.17
CA ASP A 353 -4.22 18.93 -7.55
C ASP A 353 -4.56 19.30 -9.01
N ASP A 354 -3.58 19.71 -9.81
CA ASP A 354 -3.76 20.05 -11.23
C ASP A 354 -3.94 18.76 -12.07
N GLN A 355 -5.19 18.32 -12.20
CA GLN A 355 -5.53 17.09 -12.92
C GLN A 355 -5.24 17.16 -14.41
N GLU A 356 -5.34 18.34 -15.02
CA GLU A 356 -4.99 18.51 -16.43
C GLU A 356 -3.49 18.29 -16.62
N LYS A 357 -2.68 18.87 -15.74
CA LYS A 357 -1.23 18.67 -15.76
C LYS A 357 -0.83 17.23 -15.47
N ILE A 358 -1.45 16.58 -14.47
CA ILE A 358 -1.20 15.16 -14.18
C ILE A 358 -1.51 14.29 -15.39
N ASN A 359 -2.65 14.53 -16.06
CA ASN A 359 -3.00 13.81 -17.27
C ASN A 359 -1.99 14.06 -18.39
N ASN A 360 -1.52 15.30 -18.56
CA ASN A 360 -0.50 15.60 -19.56
C ASN A 360 0.84 14.90 -19.27
N ILE A 361 1.27 14.86 -18.01
CA ILE A 361 2.50 14.18 -17.59
C ILE A 361 2.44 12.71 -18.02
N LYS A 362 1.38 12.02 -17.60
CA LYS A 362 1.13 10.62 -17.91
C LYS A 362 1.14 10.38 -19.42
N GLN A 363 0.38 11.16 -20.17
CA GLN A 363 0.15 10.94 -21.59
C GLN A 363 1.34 11.28 -22.49
N HIS A 364 2.19 12.24 -22.11
CA HIS A 364 3.14 12.85 -23.04
C HIS A 364 4.56 13.07 -22.51
N GLN A 365 4.78 13.07 -21.20
CA GLN A 365 6.06 13.53 -20.63
C GLN A 365 6.98 12.39 -20.15
N ILE A 366 6.53 11.14 -20.20
CA ILE A 366 7.30 9.96 -19.77
C ILE A 366 7.57 9.08 -21.00
N VAL A 367 8.84 8.93 -21.40
CA VAL A 367 9.25 8.20 -22.60
C VAL A 367 10.36 7.21 -22.26
N GLY A 368 10.29 6.00 -22.79
CA GLY A 368 11.29 4.96 -22.54
C GLY A 368 11.69 4.21 -23.80
N THR A 369 12.87 3.60 -23.81
CA THR A 369 13.29 2.61 -24.82
C THR A 369 13.86 1.38 -24.12
N GLU A 370 13.42 0.20 -24.53
CA GLU A 370 13.93 -1.07 -24.02
C GLU A 370 14.05 -2.09 -25.16
N TYR A 371 15.23 -2.70 -25.28
CA TYR A 371 15.56 -3.62 -26.36
C TYR A 371 14.95 -5.01 -26.14
N GLN A 372 15.12 -5.58 -24.95
CA GLN A 372 14.74 -6.97 -24.70
C GLN A 372 13.22 -7.10 -24.53
N SER A 373 12.57 -7.92 -25.36
CA SER A 373 11.11 -8.04 -25.41
C SER A 373 10.44 -8.40 -24.07
N LYS A 374 11.06 -9.27 -23.25
CA LYS A 374 10.53 -9.61 -21.91
C LYS A 374 10.61 -8.44 -20.95
N ILE A 375 11.73 -7.72 -20.96
CA ILE A 375 11.98 -6.55 -20.10
C ILE A 375 11.11 -5.37 -20.55
N PHE A 376 10.96 -5.19 -21.87
CA PHE A 376 10.00 -4.25 -22.45
C PHE A 376 8.57 -4.53 -21.97
N THR A 377 8.14 -5.81 -21.98
CA THR A 377 6.81 -6.20 -21.50
C THR A 377 6.64 -5.88 -20.01
N LEU A 378 7.69 -6.12 -19.21
CA LEU A 378 7.68 -5.81 -17.79
C LEU A 378 7.56 -4.30 -17.56
N THR A 379 8.32 -3.48 -18.29
CA THR A 379 8.19 -2.02 -18.21
C THR A 379 6.83 -1.54 -18.67
N CYS A 380 6.28 -2.06 -19.75
CA CYS A 380 4.91 -1.76 -20.16
C CYS A 380 3.90 -2.11 -19.05
N SER A 381 4.08 -3.26 -18.39
CA SER A 381 3.22 -3.68 -17.28
C SER A 381 3.35 -2.75 -16.08
N ASN A 382 4.59 -2.35 -15.75
CA ASN A 382 4.87 -1.46 -14.64
C ASN A 382 4.27 -0.07 -14.85
N MET A 383 4.48 0.50 -16.04
CA MET A 383 3.90 1.78 -16.41
C MET A 383 2.36 1.73 -16.44
N PHE A 384 1.77 0.62 -16.92
CA PHE A 384 0.32 0.41 -16.90
C PHE A 384 -0.24 0.43 -15.47
N ILE A 385 0.38 -0.30 -14.55
CA ILE A 385 -0.04 -0.37 -13.13
C ILE A 385 0.04 1.01 -12.47
N HIS A 386 1.03 1.82 -12.84
CA HIS A 386 1.16 3.20 -12.40
C HIS A 386 0.31 4.20 -13.19
N GLN A 387 -0.56 3.72 -14.08
CA GLN A 387 -1.51 4.49 -14.86
C GLN A 387 -0.83 5.60 -15.66
N ASP A 388 0.27 5.28 -16.34
CA ASP A 388 0.96 6.19 -17.26
C ASP A 388 0.07 6.60 -18.46
N GLY A 389 -0.94 5.80 -18.78
CA GLY A 389 -2.04 6.19 -19.64
C GLY A 389 -1.79 6.12 -21.15
N LYS A 390 -0.58 5.81 -21.62
CA LYS A 390 -0.29 5.61 -23.06
C LYS A 390 0.84 4.63 -23.38
N THR A 391 1.66 4.26 -22.40
CA THR A 391 2.85 3.41 -22.56
C THR A 391 3.71 3.85 -23.73
N SER A 392 4.22 5.07 -23.62
CA SER A 392 5.19 5.70 -24.53
C SER A 392 6.58 5.04 -24.49
N ILE A 393 6.62 3.73 -24.24
CA ILE A 393 7.82 2.89 -24.22
C ILE A 393 8.01 2.30 -25.61
N LEU A 394 9.21 2.41 -26.16
CA LEU A 394 9.59 1.88 -27.47
C LEU A 394 10.33 0.56 -27.27
N ASN A 395 9.94 -0.49 -28.02
CA ASN A 395 10.72 -1.72 -28.08
C ASN A 395 11.73 -1.60 -29.22
N GLY A 396 13.03 -1.63 -28.92
CA GLY A 396 14.07 -1.52 -29.92
C GLY A 396 15.42 -1.05 -29.36
N ASP A 397 16.40 -0.96 -30.24
CA ASP A 397 17.73 -0.43 -29.93
C ASP A 397 17.67 1.11 -29.85
N CYS A 398 18.15 1.70 -28.76
CA CYS A 398 18.20 3.15 -28.60
C CYS A 398 19.18 3.84 -29.57
N PHE A 399 20.06 3.08 -30.22
CA PHE A 399 20.94 3.57 -31.28
C PHE A 399 20.32 3.48 -32.69
N ASP A 400 19.15 2.84 -32.84
CA ASP A 400 18.43 2.76 -34.11
C ASP A 400 17.96 4.17 -34.56
N PRO A 401 18.33 4.65 -35.75
CA PRO A 401 17.88 5.93 -36.28
C PRO A 401 16.36 6.12 -36.27
N GLU A 402 15.57 5.07 -36.48
CA GLU A 402 14.11 5.13 -36.46
C GLU A 402 13.56 5.29 -35.04
N ILE A 403 14.22 4.70 -34.03
CA ILE A 403 13.88 4.91 -32.62
C ILE A 403 14.23 6.33 -32.20
N ILE A 404 15.44 6.81 -32.54
CA ILE A 404 15.88 8.17 -32.26
C ILE A 404 14.91 9.20 -32.87
N LYS A 405 14.45 8.94 -34.10
CA LYS A 405 13.49 9.80 -34.80
C LYS A 405 12.10 9.81 -34.17
N LYS A 406 11.68 8.71 -33.52
CA LYS A 406 10.40 8.66 -32.78
C LYS A 406 10.44 9.37 -31.43
N VAL A 407 11.63 9.44 -30.82
CA VAL A 407 11.83 10.11 -29.52
C VAL A 407 11.96 11.62 -29.68
N LYS A 408 12.64 12.09 -30.73
CA LYS A 408 12.71 13.51 -31.12
C LYS A 408 11.37 14.02 -31.65
#